data_AF-A0A422QPW0-F1
#
_entry.id   AF-A0A422QPW0-F1
#
_cell.length_a   1.000
_cell.length_b   1.000
_cell.length_c   1.000
_cell.angle_alpha   90.00
_cell.angle_beta   90.00
_cell.angle_gamma   90.00
#
_symmetry.space_group_name_H-M   'P 1'
#
loop_
_entity.id
_entity.type
_entity.pdbx_description
1 polymer ?
#
loop_
_entity_poly.entity_id
_entity_poly.type
_entity_poly.pdbx_seq_one_letter_code
_entity_poly.pdbx_strand_id
1 'polypeptide(L)'
;MTHLYMLRFDGVYCGPTENGVRKIFRFYPDETVIEATTAAGLSEIVPWLRKELFTESQHSIGRYRRCGPDIFVAATNAPGYGTIEYTGMLVSPDEIRIESRSLINGNQARYTVHFVPLGLEG
;
A
#
# COMPACT_ATOMS: atom_id res chain seq x y z
N MET A 1 12.57 -16.61 19.18
CA MET A 1 13.02 -15.21 18.99
C MET A 1 12.03 -14.57 18.03
N THR A 2 11.26 -13.59 18.49
CA THR A 2 10.34 -12.86 17.61
C THR A 2 11.15 -11.75 16.95
N HIS A 3 11.44 -11.88 15.66
CA HIS A 3 12.04 -10.78 14.91
C HIS A 3 10.97 -9.71 14.73
N LEU A 4 11.27 -8.49 15.17
CA LEU A 4 10.38 -7.34 15.04
C LEU A 4 10.68 -6.69 13.69
N TYR A 5 9.75 -6.75 12.74
CA TYR A 5 9.91 -6.05 11.48
C TYR A 5 9.23 -4.67 11.54
N MET A 6 9.71 -3.73 10.72
CA MET A 6 9.16 -2.37 10.63
C MET A 6 8.84 -2.05 9.19
N LEU A 7 7.72 -1.34 8.98
CA LEU A 7 7.41 -0.77 7.67
C LEU A 7 8.51 0.19 7.25
N ARG A 8 8.88 0.11 5.97
CA ARG A 8 9.78 1.02 5.32
C ARG A 8 8.99 2.16 4.67
N PHE A 9 9.56 3.36 4.73
CA PHE A 9 8.94 4.60 4.24
C PHE A 9 9.73 5.24 3.08
N ASP A 10 10.90 4.69 2.78
CA ASP A 10 11.84 5.08 1.72
C ASP A 10 11.52 4.38 0.37
N GLY A 11 10.31 3.86 0.20
CA GLY A 11 9.94 3.15 -1.00
C GLY A 11 8.47 2.76 -1.06
N VAL A 12 8.20 1.71 -1.82
CA VAL A 12 6.85 1.15 -2.02
C VAL A 12 6.85 -0.35 -1.87
N TYR A 13 5.68 -0.90 -1.57
CA TYR A 13 5.43 -2.32 -1.62
C TYR A 13 4.60 -2.65 -2.84
N CYS A 14 5.13 -3.50 -3.73
CA CYS A 14 4.52 -3.89 -4.99
C CYS A 14 3.97 -5.31 -4.92
N GLY A 15 2.69 -5.47 -5.25
CA GLY A 15 2.06 -6.78 -5.42
C GLY A 15 2.36 -7.43 -6.76
N PRO A 16 1.87 -8.66 -6.97
CA PRO A 16 1.99 -9.34 -8.24
C PRO A 16 1.28 -8.57 -9.36
N THR A 17 1.75 -8.75 -10.58
CA THR A 17 1.04 -8.28 -11.79
C THR A 17 -0.01 -9.30 -12.18
N GLU A 18 -1.27 -8.89 -12.17
CA GLU A 18 -2.42 -9.69 -12.60
C GLU A 18 -3.19 -8.92 -13.68
N ASN A 19 -3.50 -9.56 -14.80
CA ASN A 19 -4.18 -8.92 -15.94
C ASN A 19 -3.52 -7.61 -16.42
N GLY A 20 -2.18 -7.55 -16.35
CA GLY A 20 -1.40 -6.39 -16.78
C GLY A 20 -1.35 -5.23 -15.80
N VAL A 21 -1.96 -5.34 -14.61
CA VAL A 21 -1.89 -4.31 -13.55
C VAL A 21 -1.33 -4.90 -12.27
N ARG A 22 -0.76 -4.04 -11.41
CA ARG A 22 -0.30 -4.41 -10.06
C ARG A 22 -0.78 -3.40 -9.03
N LYS A 23 -0.93 -3.86 -7.80
CA LYS A 23 -1.20 -3.01 -6.63
C LYS A 23 0.10 -2.52 -6.03
N ILE A 24 0.11 -1.26 -5.59
CA ILE A 24 1.28 -0.59 -5.03
C ILE A 24 0.84 0.16 -3.80
N PHE A 25 1.60 -0.02 -2.72
CA PHE A 25 1.36 0.61 -1.43
C PHE A 25 2.54 1.49 -1.07
N ARG A 26 2.28 2.76 -0.74
CA ARG A 26 3.28 3.63 -0.10
C ARG A 26 2.82 3.98 1.30
N PHE A 27 3.63 3.62 2.30
CA PHE A 27 3.40 3.98 3.69
C PHE A 27 4.20 5.23 4.05
N TYR A 28 3.68 5.99 5.00
CA TYR A 28 4.33 7.17 5.55
C TYR A 28 4.43 7.11 7.07
N PRO A 29 5.42 7.80 7.67
CA PRO A 29 5.58 7.84 9.13
C PRO A 29 4.39 8.43 9.88
N ASP A 30 3.63 9.31 9.23
CA ASP A 30 2.45 9.97 9.79
C ASP A 30 1.19 9.12 9.73
N GLU A 31 1.32 7.80 9.56
CA GLU A 31 0.23 6.82 9.44
C GLU A 31 -0.63 6.95 8.17
N THR A 32 -0.15 7.69 7.16
CA THR A 32 -0.81 7.73 5.85
C THR A 32 -0.39 6.54 5.00
N VAL A 33 -1.32 6.03 4.19
CA VAL A 33 -1.03 5.06 3.13
C VAL A 33 -1.67 5.50 1.83
N ILE A 34 -0.94 5.31 0.74
CA ILE A 34 -1.47 5.44 -0.62
C ILE A 34 -1.51 4.05 -1.23
N GLU A 35 -2.66 3.70 -1.81
CA GLU A 35 -2.79 2.57 -2.72
C GLU A 35 -3.03 3.07 -4.14
N ALA A 36 -2.33 2.43 -5.08
CA ALA A 36 -2.55 2.62 -6.50
C ALA A 36 -2.60 1.25 -7.18
N THR A 37 -3.50 1.11 -8.14
CA THR A 37 -3.52 -0.01 -9.09
C THR A 37 -3.12 0.52 -10.46
N THR A 38 -2.09 -0.06 -11.08
CA THR A 38 -1.51 0.51 -12.31
C THR A 38 -0.85 -0.54 -13.19
N ALA A 39 -0.86 -0.30 -14.51
CA ALA A 39 -0.03 -1.01 -15.49
C ALA A 39 1.33 -0.33 -15.72
N ALA A 40 1.51 0.91 -15.24
CA ALA A 40 2.67 1.73 -15.52
C ALA A 40 3.93 1.31 -14.75
N GLY A 41 5.09 1.70 -15.28
CA GLY A 41 6.38 1.53 -14.63
C GLY A 41 6.48 2.32 -13.32
N LEU A 42 7.38 1.90 -12.41
CA LEU A 42 7.57 2.59 -11.14
C LEU A 42 7.97 4.06 -11.31
N SER A 43 8.78 4.37 -12.32
CA SER A 43 9.21 5.74 -12.64
C SER A 43 8.04 6.66 -12.99
N GLU A 44 7.00 6.13 -13.63
CA GLU A 44 5.84 6.91 -14.10
C GLU A 44 4.88 7.25 -12.96
N ILE A 45 4.82 6.40 -11.94
CA ILE A 45 3.87 6.55 -10.82
C ILE A 45 4.46 7.24 -9.60
N VAL A 46 5.79 7.45 -9.55
CA VAL A 46 6.41 8.17 -8.43
C VAL A 46 5.71 9.50 -8.12
N PRO A 47 5.30 10.32 -9.11
CA PRO A 47 4.54 11.54 -8.83
C PRO A 47 3.20 11.29 -8.13
N TRP A 48 2.50 10.20 -8.47
CA TRP A 48 1.22 9.80 -7.86
C TRP A 48 1.36 9.42 -6.38
N LEU A 49 2.57 9.03 -6.01
CA LEU A 49 2.92 8.61 -4.68
C LEU A 49 3.48 9.77 -3.85
N ARG A 50 3.25 11.03 -4.21
CA ARG A 50 3.67 12.20 -3.40
C ARG A 50 2.43 12.83 -2.77
N LYS A 51 2.32 12.76 -1.43
CA LYS A 51 1.15 13.27 -0.69
C LYS A 51 0.84 14.73 -1.01
N GLU A 52 1.88 15.51 -1.28
CA GLU A 52 1.80 16.95 -1.56
C GLU A 52 1.20 17.25 -2.93
N LEU A 53 1.17 16.27 -3.84
CA LEU A 53 0.63 16.38 -5.20
C LEU A 53 -0.75 15.73 -5.33
N PHE A 54 -1.37 15.29 -4.23
CA PHE A 54 -2.69 14.69 -4.26
C PHE A 54 -3.75 15.71 -4.68
N THR A 55 -4.32 15.47 -5.85
CA THR A 55 -5.63 16.00 -6.22
C THR A 55 -6.62 14.83 -6.12
N GLU A 56 -7.80 15.06 -5.56
CA GLU A 56 -8.73 14.01 -5.08
C GLU A 56 -9.22 13.01 -6.14
N SER A 57 -8.81 13.10 -7.41
CA SER A 57 -9.50 12.46 -8.53
C SER A 57 -8.97 11.09 -8.98
N GLN A 58 -7.82 10.58 -8.50
CA GLN A 58 -7.20 9.38 -9.12
C GLN A 58 -6.57 8.33 -8.19
N HIS A 59 -6.48 8.55 -6.88
CA HIS A 59 -5.70 7.67 -5.99
C HIS A 59 -6.43 7.35 -4.68
N SER A 60 -6.25 6.12 -4.20
CA SER A 60 -6.84 5.67 -2.94
C SER A 60 -5.92 6.08 -1.80
N ILE A 61 -6.24 7.16 -1.09
CA ILE A 61 -5.52 7.57 0.12
C ILE A 61 -6.24 7.06 1.36
N GLY A 62 -5.47 6.73 2.38
CA GLY A 62 -5.97 6.09 3.58
C GLY A 62 -5.12 6.36 4.81
N ARG A 63 -5.63 5.86 5.94
CA ARG A 63 -4.89 5.77 7.18
C ARG A 63 -4.59 4.32 7.47
N TYR A 64 -3.43 4.06 8.06
CA TYR A 64 -3.11 2.76 8.64
C TYR A 64 -2.82 2.90 10.13
N ARG A 65 -3.07 1.84 10.88
CA ARG A 65 -2.66 1.75 12.28
C ARG A 65 -1.88 0.46 12.48
N ARG A 66 -0.77 0.54 13.19
CA ARG A 66 -0.04 -0.64 13.63
C ARG A 66 -0.74 -1.29 14.83
N CYS A 67 -0.97 -2.60 14.72
CA CYS A 67 -1.55 -3.46 15.75
C CYS A 67 -0.45 -4.40 16.27
N GLY A 68 0.61 -3.80 16.82
CA GLY A 68 1.85 -4.52 17.17
C GLY A 68 2.96 -4.32 16.14
N PRO A 69 4.04 -5.12 16.21
CA PRO A 69 5.19 -4.93 15.35
C PRO A 69 4.90 -5.30 13.89
N ASP A 70 4.21 -6.41 13.66
CA ASP A 70 4.15 -6.98 12.31
C ASP A 70 2.80 -6.74 11.63
N ILE A 71 1.76 -6.34 12.38
CA ILE A 71 0.40 -6.21 11.85
C ILE A 71 0.03 -4.75 11.68
N PHE A 72 -0.60 -4.42 10.56
CA PHE A 72 -1.30 -3.15 10.40
C PHE A 72 -2.67 -3.34 9.77
N VAL A 73 -3.57 -2.41 10.08
CA VAL A 73 -4.86 -2.29 9.42
C VAL A 73 -4.86 -0.98 8.66
N ALA A 74 -5.26 -1.00 7.39
CA ALA A 74 -5.38 0.17 6.56
C ALA A 74 -6.77 0.24 5.92
N ALA A 75 -7.28 1.45 5.72
CA ALA A 75 -8.46 1.68 4.89
C ALA A 75 -8.13 2.75 3.88
N THR A 76 -8.29 2.45 2.59
CA THR A 76 -8.13 3.44 1.53
C THR A 76 -9.49 3.76 0.91
N ASN A 77 -9.68 5.04 0.58
CA ASN A 77 -10.88 5.52 -0.09
C ASN A 77 -10.48 6.11 -1.43
N ALA A 78 -11.04 5.59 -2.51
CA ALA A 78 -11.03 6.25 -3.80
C ALA A 78 -12.36 7.01 -3.97
N PRO A 79 -12.34 8.34 -4.18
CA PRO A 79 -13.55 9.13 -4.35
C PRO A 79 -14.44 8.59 -5.48
N GLY A 80 -15.70 8.29 -5.15
CA GLY A 80 -16.67 7.70 -6.09
C GLY A 80 -16.62 6.17 -6.23
N TYR A 81 -15.60 5.50 -5.68
CA TYR A 81 -15.43 4.04 -5.80
C TYR A 81 -15.68 3.30 -4.50
N GLY A 82 -15.46 3.94 -3.33
CA GLY A 82 -15.73 3.38 -2.00
C GLY A 82 -14.47 2.93 -1.26
N THR A 83 -14.69 2.18 -0.17
CA THR A 83 -13.63 1.82 0.80
C THR A 83 -13.12 0.40 0.60
N ILE A 84 -11.80 0.24 0.62
CA ILE A 84 -11.14 -1.07 0.74
C ILE A 84 -10.39 -1.12 2.06
N GLU A 85 -10.65 -2.17 2.84
CA GLU A 85 -9.92 -2.47 4.07
C GLU A 85 -8.79 -3.45 3.76
N TYR A 86 -7.67 -3.29 4.44
CA TYR A 86 -6.50 -4.15 4.35
C TYR A 86 -6.04 -4.54 5.74
N THR A 87 -5.69 -5.81 5.91
CA THR A 87 -4.87 -6.29 7.02
C THR A 87 -3.54 -6.75 6.45
N GLY A 88 -2.45 -6.13 6.88
CA GLY A 88 -1.10 -6.51 6.47
C GLY A 88 -0.32 -7.14 7.61
N MET A 89 0.49 -8.14 7.27
CA MET A 89 1.46 -8.77 8.17
C MET A 89 2.86 -8.71 7.54
N LEU A 90 3.81 -8.05 8.19
CA LEU A 90 5.23 -8.13 7.83
C LEU A 90 5.71 -9.56 8.07
N VAL A 91 6.19 -10.21 7.02
CA VAL A 91 6.79 -11.55 7.10
C VAL A 91 8.32 -11.49 7.02
N SER A 92 8.84 -10.39 6.47
CA SER A 92 10.25 -9.99 6.49
C SER A 92 10.36 -8.46 6.41
N PRO A 93 11.57 -7.87 6.49
CA PRO A 93 11.74 -6.41 6.33
C PRO A 93 11.21 -5.86 5.00
N ASP A 94 11.24 -6.69 3.96
CA ASP A 94 10.94 -6.30 2.58
C ASP A 94 9.68 -7.01 2.04
N GLU A 95 8.90 -7.68 2.89
CA GLU A 95 7.74 -8.46 2.46
C GLU A 95 6.56 -8.32 3.42
N ILE A 96 5.38 -8.06 2.85
CA ILE A 96 4.11 -7.98 3.58
C ILE A 96 3.12 -8.94 2.93
N ARG A 97 2.49 -9.78 3.75
CA ARG A 97 1.30 -10.52 3.36
C ARG A 97 0.07 -9.67 3.62
N ILE A 98 -0.74 -9.44 2.60
CA ILE A 98 -1.93 -8.58 2.66
C ILE A 98 -3.18 -9.43 2.47
N GLU A 99 -4.17 -9.19 3.32
CA GLU A 99 -5.56 -9.56 3.10
C GLU A 99 -6.35 -8.27 2.82
N SER A 100 -7.09 -8.22 1.71
CA SER A 100 -7.94 -7.08 1.37
C SER A 100 -9.42 -7.47 1.38
N ARG A 101 -10.28 -6.55 1.81
CA ARG A 101 -11.74 -6.66 1.77
C ARG A 101 -12.32 -5.39 1.17
N SER A 102 -13.00 -5.53 0.05
CA SER A 102 -13.79 -4.45 -0.55
C SER A 102 -15.10 -4.28 0.20
N LEU A 103 -15.38 -3.10 0.75
CA LEU A 103 -16.69 -2.79 1.35
C LEU A 103 -17.76 -2.47 0.29
N ILE A 104 -17.36 -2.40 -0.97
CA ILE A 104 -18.22 -2.05 -2.11
C ILE A 104 -19.00 -3.27 -2.59
N ASN A 105 -18.31 -4.42 -2.71
CA ASN A 105 -18.87 -5.66 -3.27
C ASN A 105 -18.56 -6.90 -2.43
N GLY A 106 -17.91 -6.75 -1.26
CA GLY A 106 -17.57 -7.85 -0.37
C GLY A 106 -16.42 -8.74 -0.86
N ASN A 107 -15.81 -8.43 -2.02
CA ASN A 107 -14.72 -9.24 -2.55
C ASN A 107 -13.51 -9.24 -1.62
N GLN A 108 -12.84 -10.39 -1.53
CA GLN A 108 -11.66 -10.58 -0.69
C GLN A 108 -10.51 -11.15 -1.52
N ALA A 109 -9.29 -10.72 -1.18
CA ALA A 109 -8.09 -11.24 -1.82
C ALA A 109 -6.96 -11.37 -0.80
N ARG A 110 -6.04 -12.29 -1.09
CA ARG A 110 -4.80 -12.49 -0.34
C ARG A 110 -3.63 -12.49 -1.30
N TYR A 111 -2.64 -11.65 -1.04
CA TYR A 111 -1.45 -11.56 -1.87
C TYR A 111 -0.26 -11.06 -1.06
N THR A 112 0.93 -11.29 -1.59
CA THR A 112 2.18 -10.81 -1.02
C THR A 112 2.65 -9.60 -1.80
N VAL A 113 3.17 -8.60 -1.09
CA VAL A 113 3.81 -7.43 -1.69
C VAL A 113 5.27 -7.37 -1.26
N HIS A 114 6.14 -6.94 -2.18
CA HIS A 114 7.58 -6.85 -1.97
C HIS A 114 8.05 -5.40 -2.03
N PHE A 115 8.98 -5.05 -1.15
CA PHE A 115 9.54 -3.71 -1.06
C PHE A 115 10.42 -3.40 -2.28
N VAL A 116 10.23 -2.20 -2.81
CA VAL A 116 11.07 -1.60 -3.84
C VAL A 116 11.47 -0.20 -3.36
N PRO A 117 12.77 0.06 -3.14
CA PRO A 117 13.23 1.39 -2.77
C PRO A 117 12.91 2.36 -3.89
N LEU A 118 12.33 3.50 -3.53
CA LEU A 118 12.29 4.65 -4.42
C LEU A 118 13.49 5.48 -3.99
N GLY A 119 14.47 5.70 -4.86
CA GLY A 119 15.63 6.56 -4.59
C GLY A 119 15.23 8.04 -4.43
N LEU A 120 14.28 8.31 -3.54
CA LEU A 120 13.81 9.62 -3.15
C LEU A 120 14.86 10.15 -2.19
N GLU A 121 15.82 10.90 -2.73
CA GLU A 121 16.67 11.74 -1.90
C GLU A 121 15.76 12.67 -1.07
N GLY A 122 16.13 12.82 0.20
CA GLY A 122 15.33 13.45 1.25
C GLY A 122 14.99 14.92 1.02
#